data_AF-A0A7S0GMC6-F1
#
_entry.id   AF-A0A7S0GMC6-F1
#
_cell.length_a   1.000
_cell.length_b   1.000
_cell.length_c   1.000
_cell.angle_alpha   90.00
_cell.angle_beta   90.00
_cell.angle_gamma   90.00
#
_symmetry.space_group_name_H-M   'P 1'
#
loop_
_entity.id
_entity.type
_entity.pdbx_description
1 polymer ?
#
loop_
_entity_poly.entity_id
_entity_poly.type
_entity_poly.pdbx_seq_one_letter_code
_entity_poly.pdbx_strand_id
1 'polypeptide(L)'
;RLHTQVSETHILQVKCSMCECGSLFEGRQKESCARAGHRARLHETKKRFFKCGACPFRTTTLGKPFPPTPCPRCRCEDWDKCGMSAAAERTKAGAGFGTDV
;
A
#
# COMPACT_ATOMS: atom_id res chain seq x y z
N ARG A 1 11.99 -23.15 14.04
CA ARG A 1 12.00 -21.67 14.03
C ARG A 1 11.74 -21.22 12.60
N LEU A 2 10.54 -20.69 12.32
CA LEU A 2 10.20 -20.16 10.98
C LEU A 2 10.85 -18.78 10.85
N HIS A 3 12.05 -18.72 10.25
CA HIS A 3 12.66 -17.45 9.89
C HIS A 3 11.91 -16.94 8.65
N THR A 4 11.01 -15.98 8.84
CA THR A 4 10.44 -15.25 7.70
C THR A 4 11.46 -14.21 7.29
N GLN A 5 12.12 -14.43 6.17
CA GLN A 5 12.96 -13.42 5.53
C GLN A 5 12.06 -12.22 5.22
N VAL A 6 12.35 -11.07 5.85
CA VAL A 6 11.67 -9.81 5.57
C VAL A 6 12.51 -9.12 4.49
N SER A 7 12.03 -8.99 3.25
CA SER A 7 12.74 -8.22 2.22
C SER A 7 12.95 -6.79 2.71
N GLU A 8 14.19 -6.28 2.65
CA GLU A 8 14.55 -4.93 3.11
C GLU A 8 13.93 -3.79 2.26
N THR A 9 13.22 -4.13 1.17
CA THR A 9 12.59 -3.14 0.30
C THR A 9 11.36 -2.52 0.96
N HIS A 10 11.51 -1.28 1.45
CA HIS A 10 10.44 -0.52 2.11
C HIS A 10 9.72 0.48 1.19
N ILE A 11 10.12 0.57 -0.09
CA ILE A 11 9.53 1.45 -1.11
C ILE A 11 9.42 0.70 -2.44
N LEU A 12 8.28 0.79 -3.11
CA LEU A 12 8.09 0.36 -4.49
C LEU A 12 7.56 1.51 -5.35
N GLN A 13 8.03 1.59 -6.59
CA GLN A 13 7.31 2.34 -7.63
C GLN A 13 6.14 1.47 -8.12
N VAL A 14 4.93 2.00 -8.13
CA VAL A 14 3.71 1.27 -8.50
C VAL A 14 2.82 2.09 -9.42
N LYS A 15 2.08 1.41 -10.29
CA LYS A 15 0.91 1.95 -10.97
C LYS A 15 -0.33 1.71 -10.09
N CYS A 16 -1.12 2.75 -9.89
CA CYS A 16 -2.35 2.73 -9.10
C CYS A 16 -3.40 3.62 -9.77
N SER A 17 -4.60 3.65 -9.20
CA SER A 17 -5.66 4.55 -9.65
C SER A 17 -5.69 5.82 -8.79
N MET A 18 -5.81 6.96 -9.44
CA MET A 18 -6.05 8.26 -8.80
C MET A 18 -7.46 8.73 -9.12
N CYS A 19 -8.28 8.86 -8.08
CA CYS A 19 -9.59 9.49 -8.13
C CYS A 19 -9.45 10.99 -8.46
N GLU A 20 -10.44 11.59 -9.12
CA GLU A 20 -10.46 13.04 -9.38
C GLU A 20 -10.42 13.90 -8.09
N CYS A 21 -10.90 13.38 -6.96
CA CYS A 21 -10.76 14.03 -5.64
C CYS A 21 -9.34 13.89 -5.02
N GLY A 22 -8.38 13.31 -5.74
CA GLY A 22 -6.99 13.15 -5.30
C GLY A 22 -6.71 11.90 -4.45
N SER A 23 -7.72 11.09 -4.12
CA SER A 23 -7.49 9.81 -3.41
C SER A 23 -6.81 8.78 -4.33
N LEU A 24 -5.72 8.19 -3.84
CA LEU A 24 -5.01 7.07 -4.49
C LEU A 24 -5.51 5.73 -3.94
N PHE A 25 -5.64 4.72 -4.80
CA PHE A 25 -6.05 3.36 -4.41
C PHE A 25 -5.51 2.28 -5.35
N GLU A 26 -5.32 1.07 -4.83
CA GLU A 26 -5.06 -0.15 -5.58
C GLU A 26 -6.33 -1.01 -5.57
N GLY A 27 -6.79 -1.47 -6.74
CA GLY A 27 -8.01 -2.25 -6.87
C GLY A 27 -9.27 -1.40 -6.90
N ARG A 28 -10.17 -1.57 -5.91
CA ARG A 28 -11.48 -0.92 -5.90
C ARG A 28 -11.39 0.51 -5.35
N GLN A 29 -12.07 1.44 -6.02
CA GLN A 29 -12.24 2.81 -5.56
C GLN A 29 -12.97 2.85 -4.21
N LYS A 30 -12.67 3.84 -3.36
CA LYS A 30 -13.42 4.06 -2.12
C LYS A 30 -14.92 4.18 -2.42
N GLU A 31 -15.74 3.52 -1.62
CA GLU A 31 -17.20 3.47 -1.82
C GLU A 31 -17.82 4.87 -1.87
N SER A 32 -17.35 5.79 -1.03
CA SER A 32 -17.83 7.19 -1.05
C SER A 32 -17.54 7.88 -2.39
N CYS A 33 -16.38 7.63 -2.99
CA CYS A 33 -16.01 8.18 -4.30
C CYS A 33 -16.79 7.51 -5.43
N ALA A 34 -16.97 6.18 -5.36
CA ALA A 34 -17.75 5.44 -6.33
C ALA A 34 -19.22 5.88 -6.33
N ARG A 35 -19.82 6.05 -5.14
CA ARG A 35 -21.19 6.56 -4.97
C ARG A 35 -21.35 8.01 -5.44
N ALA A 36 -20.29 8.82 -5.32
CA ALA A 36 -20.26 10.19 -5.84
C ALA A 36 -20.03 10.26 -7.36
N GLY A 37 -19.82 9.13 -8.05
CA GLY A 37 -19.58 9.10 -9.50
C GLY A 37 -18.19 9.61 -9.92
N HIS A 38 -17.24 9.65 -8.99
CA HIS A 38 -15.91 10.18 -9.28
C HIS A 38 -15.17 9.33 -10.31
N ARG A 39 -14.55 9.96 -11.30
CA ARG A 39 -13.68 9.26 -12.25
C ARG A 39 -12.32 8.95 -11.63
N ALA A 40 -11.71 7.88 -12.11
CA ALA A 40 -10.35 7.48 -11.75
C ALA A 40 -9.49 7.38 -13.01
N ARG A 41 -8.21 7.75 -12.87
CA ARG A 41 -7.19 7.63 -13.92
C ARG A 41 -5.99 6.85 -13.43
N LEU A 42 -5.25 6.25 -14.35
CA LEU A 42 -3.98 5.60 -14.04
C LEU A 42 -2.96 6.63 -13.52
N HIS A 43 -2.20 6.26 -12.50
CA HIS A 43 -1.20 7.12 -11.87
C HIS A 43 -0.02 6.30 -11.34
N GLU A 44 1.20 6.79 -11.56
CA GLU A 44 2.41 6.19 -11.00
C GLU A 44 2.82 6.90 -9.72
N THR A 45 3.10 6.12 -8.67
CA THR A 45 3.47 6.66 -7.36
C THR A 45 4.39 5.73 -6.58
N LYS A 46 4.81 6.16 -5.38
CA LYS A 46 5.57 5.33 -4.44
C LYS A 46 4.62 4.67 -3.45
N LYS A 47 4.69 3.35 -3.35
CA LYS A 47 4.12 2.56 -2.26
C LYS A 47 5.16 2.35 -1.18
N ARG A 48 4.79 2.61 0.08
CA ARG A 48 5.67 2.45 1.24
C ARG A 48 5.03 1.52 2.25
N PHE A 49 5.85 0.75 2.97
CA PHE A 49 5.39 -0.24 3.94
C PHE A 49 5.77 0.18 5.36
N PHE A 50 4.84 0.02 6.28
CA PHE A 50 5.01 0.39 7.68
C PHE A 50 4.55 -0.72 8.60
N LYS A 51 5.19 -0.82 9.76
CA LYS A 51 4.72 -1.57 10.93
C LYS A 51 4.47 -0.60 12.07
N CYS A 52 3.51 -0.91 12.92
CA CYS A 52 3.32 -0.16 14.16
C CYS A 52 4.45 -0.48 15.14
N GLY A 53 4.99 0.53 15.83
CA GLY A 53 6.02 0.36 16.86
C GLY A 53 5.54 -0.41 18.10
N ALA A 54 4.22 -0.39 18.37
CA ALA A 54 3.63 -0.95 19.59
C ALA A 54 2.85 -2.27 19.38
N CYS A 55 2.54 -2.67 18.15
CA CYS A 55 1.76 -3.89 17.90
C CYS A 55 2.10 -4.51 16.53
N PRO A 56 1.71 -5.76 16.23
CA PRO A 56 2.08 -6.43 14.97
C PRO A 56 1.32 -5.90 13.73
N PHE A 57 0.55 -4.82 13.85
CA PHE A 57 -0.17 -4.23 12.73
C PHE A 57 0.81 -3.68 11.68
N ARG A 58 0.48 -3.90 10.41
CA ARG A 58 1.21 -3.40 9.26
C ARG A 58 0.26 -2.67 8.33
N THR A 59 0.77 -1.66 7.64
CA THR A 59 0.01 -0.88 6.67
C THR A 59 0.89 -0.42 5.53
N THR A 60 0.27 0.19 4.52
CA THR A 60 0.97 0.81 3.40
C THR A 60 0.42 2.20 3.11
N THR A 61 1.22 3.03 2.46
CA THR A 61 0.76 4.29 1.88
C THR A 61 1.04 4.32 0.39
N LEU A 62 0.22 5.06 -0.35
CA LEU A 62 0.43 5.45 -1.74
C LEU A 62 0.72 6.95 -1.77
N GLY A 63 1.86 7.35 -2.33
CA GLY A 63 2.28 8.75 -2.51
C GLY A 63 2.64 9.52 -1.22
N LYS A 64 2.14 9.09 -0.06
CA LYS A 64 2.41 9.74 1.23
C LYS A 64 3.66 9.18 1.91
N PRO A 65 4.48 10.02 2.57
CA PRO A 65 5.70 9.58 3.23
C PRO A 65 5.45 8.73 4.49
N PHE A 66 4.29 8.90 5.16
CA PHE A 66 3.88 8.18 6.37
C PHE A 66 2.35 8.00 6.43
N PRO A 67 1.83 7.02 7.19
CA PRO A 67 0.40 6.87 7.43
C PRO A 67 -0.19 8.14 8.09
N PRO A 68 -1.32 8.66 7.60
CA PRO A 68 -1.90 9.92 8.10
C PRO A 68 -2.70 9.76 9.40
N THR A 69 -2.87 8.53 9.89
CA THR A 69 -3.70 8.22 11.06
C THR A 69 -2.95 7.31 12.03
N PRO A 70 -3.31 7.34 13.33
CA PRO A 70 -2.79 6.39 14.30
C PRO A 70 -3.11 4.94 13.94
N CYS A 71 -2.40 4.00 14.56
CA CYS A 71 -2.65 2.58 14.40
C CYS A 71 -4.12 2.25 14.71
N PRO A 72 -4.87 1.59 13.81
CA PRO A 72 -6.27 1.26 14.05
C PRO A 72 -6.45 0.18 15.13
N ARG A 73 -5.39 -0.55 15.50
CA ARG A 73 -5.44 -1.60 16.53
C ARG A 73 -5.13 -1.09 17.93
N CYS A 74 -4.02 -0.35 18.10
CA CYS A 74 -3.55 0.07 19.42
C CYS A 74 -3.50 1.59 19.61
N ARG A 75 -3.93 2.39 18.62
CA ARG A 75 -3.92 3.86 18.62
C ARG A 75 -2.55 4.53 18.76
N CYS A 76 -1.46 3.76 18.83
CA CYS A 76 -0.11 4.30 18.77
C CYS A 76 0.15 5.01 17.43
N GLU A 77 0.87 6.12 17.47
CA GLU A 77 1.25 6.92 16.30
C GLU A 77 2.65 6.59 15.77
N ASP A 78 3.35 5.69 16.46
CA ASP A 78 4.70 5.26 16.10
C ASP A 78 4.66 4.28 14.91
N TRP A 79 5.19 4.75 13.78
CA TRP A 79 5.21 4.04 12.51
C TRP A 79 6.65 3.85 12.02
N ASP A 80 7.12 2.62 12.09
CA ASP A 80 8.40 2.21 11.52
C ASP A 80 8.24 1.87 10.04
N LYS A 81 9.14 2.36 9.20
CA LYS A 81 9.31 1.84 7.84
C LYS A 81 9.73 0.37 7.94
N CYS A 82 9.12 -0.48 7.15
CA CYS A 82 9.45 -1.90 7.15
C CYS A 82 9.56 -2.44 5.73
N GLY A 83 10.14 -3.63 5.62
CA GLY A 83 10.10 -4.43 4.42
C GLY A 83 8.71 -4.84 3.95
N MET A 84 8.66 -5.37 2.73
CA MET A 84 7.50 -6.13 2.26
C MET A 84 7.27 -7.36 3.17
N SER A 85 6.02 -7.80 3.27
CA SER A 85 5.74 -9.12 3.84
C SER A 85 6.05 -10.20 2.81
N ALA A 86 6.45 -11.40 3.26
CA ALA A 86 6.65 -12.55 2.38
C ALA A 86 5.40 -12.88 1.53
N ALA A 87 4.19 -12.58 2.03
CA ALA A 87 2.97 -12.70 1.24
C ALA A 87 2.90 -11.67 0.09
N ALA A 88 3.26 -10.41 0.33
CA ALA A 88 3.30 -9.38 -0.69
C ALA A 88 4.43 -9.59 -1.72
N GLU A 89 5.55 -10.17 -1.31
CA GLU A 89 6.65 -10.56 -2.21
C GLU A 89 6.20 -11.58 -3.25
N ARG A 90 5.40 -12.59 -2.84
CA ARG A 90 4.86 -13.59 -3.77
C ARG A 90 3.93 -12.98 -4.82
N THR A 91 3.12 -11.99 -4.46
CA THR A 91 2.26 -11.28 -5.42
C THR A 91 3.08 -10.44 -6.41
N LYS A 92 4.22 -9.88 -6.00
CA LYS A 92 5.14 -9.16 -6.90
C LYS A 92 5.72 -10.11 -7.98
N ALA A 93 6.01 -11.36 -7.62
CA ALA A 93 6.49 -12.35 -8.58
C ALA A 93 5.43 -12.80 -9.60
N GLY A 94 4.13 -12.65 -9.28
CA GLY A 94 3.02 -12.97 -10.17
C GLY A 94 2.55 -11.83 -11.08
N ALA A 95 3.01 -10.59 -10.86
CA ALA A 95 2.70 -9.45 -11.73
C ALA A 95 3.65 -9.35 -12.95
N GLY A 96 4.14 -10.50 -13.42
CA GLY A 96 4.82 -10.62 -14.70
C GLY A 96 3.82 -10.42 -15.83
N PHE A 97 3.95 -9.29 -16.52
CA PHE A 97 3.66 -9.10 -17.94
C PHE A 97 2.64 -10.07 -18.57
N GLY A 98 1.38 -9.64 -18.61
CA GLY A 98 0.53 -9.92 -19.77
C GLY A 98 0.86 -8.89 -20.84
N THR A 99 1.68 -9.26 -21.82
CA THR A 99 1.80 -8.55 -23.10
C THR A 99 0.53 -8.75 -23.92
N ASP A 100 0.18 -7.72 -24.68
CA ASP A 100 -0.91 -7.59 -25.65
C ASP A 100 -1.24 -8.84 -26.49
N VAL A 101 -2.54 -9.17 -26.60
CA VAL A 101 -3.38 -9.07 -27.82
C VAL A 101 -4.84 -9.34 -27.47
#